data_AF-A0AAE3ADC3-F1
#
_entry.id   AF-A0AAE3ADC3-F1
#
_cell.length_a   1.000
_cell.length_b   1.000
_cell.length_c   1.000
_cell.angle_alpha   90.00
_cell.angle_beta   90.00
_cell.angle_gamma   90.00
#
_symmetry.space_group_name_H-M   'P 1'
#
loop_
_entity.id
_entity.type
_entity.pdbx_description
1 polymer ?
#
loop_
_entity_poly.entity_id
_entity_poly.type
_entity_poly.pdbx_seq_one_letter_code
_entity_poly.pdbx_strand_id
1 'polypeptide(L)' 'MVYSVTYQSETKTVPFQGKSIVLESLTPVLSPKEKEKRKKDIERCLYEVFSKYIRAGDSPA' A
#
# COMPACT_ATOMS: atom_id res chain seq x y z
N MET A 1 5.29 -4.33 24.71
CA MET A 1 5.35 -2.95 24.20
C MET A 1 4.12 -2.74 23.31
N VAL A 2 3.18 -1.90 23.73
CA VAL A 2 2.06 -1.50 22.86
C VAL A 2 2.55 -0.33 22.01
N TYR A 3 2.81 -0.58 20.72
CA TYR A 3 3.09 0.50 19.79
C TYR A 3 1.78 1.24 19.54
N SER A 4 1.65 2.46 20.07
CA SER A 4 0.52 3.33 19.77
C SER A 4 0.64 3.79 18.33
N VAL A 5 -0.10 3.15 17.42
CA VAL A 5 -0.19 3.58 16.02
C VAL A 5 -1.08 4.81 15.97
N THR A 6 -0.53 5.95 15.55
CA THR A 6 -1.31 7.15 15.30
C THR A 6 -1.98 7.03 13.93
N TYR A 7 -3.24 7.42 13.83
CA TYR A 7 -4.00 7.39 12.58
C TYR A 7 -4.42 8.80 12.18
N GLN A 8 -4.35 9.09 10.88
CA GLN A 8 -4.98 10.23 10.25
C GLN A 8 -6.34 9.77 9.71
N SER A 9 -7.44 10.39 10.17
CA SER A 9 -8.76 10.12 9.61
C SER A 9 -9.08 11.09 8.47
N GLU A 10 -9.71 10.55 7.43
CA GLU A 10 -10.31 11.33 6.35
C GLU A 10 -11.76 10.87 6.20
N THR A 11 -12.71 11.81 6.28
CA THR A 11 -14.14 11.53 6.05
C THR A 11 -14.53 12.04 4.67
N LYS A 12 -15.17 11.18 3.88
CA LYS A 12 -15.69 11.52 2.55
C LYS A 12 -17.07 10.94 2.35
N THR A 13 -17.91 11.68 1.62
CA THR A 13 -19.19 11.16 1.16
C THR A 13 -19.00 10.60 -0.24
N VAL A 14 -19.28 9.32 -0.43
CA VAL A 14 -19.12 8.65 -1.73
C VAL A 14 -20.45 8.05 -2.17
N PRO A 15 -20.80 8.14 -3.46
CA PRO A 15 -21.95 7.42 -4.00
C PRO A 15 -21.61 5.92 -4.11
N PHE A 16 -22.45 5.07 -3.54
CA PHE A 16 -22.35 3.62 -3.62
C PHE A 16 -23.75 3.03 -3.80
N GLN A 17 -23.96 2.29 -4.91
CA GLN A 17 -25.25 1.65 -5.24
C GLN A 17 -26.45 2.62 -5.22
N GLY A 18 -26.28 3.83 -5.76
CA GLY A 18 -27.34 4.83 -5.81
C GLY A 18 -27.65 5.52 -4.46
N LYS A 19 -26.84 5.26 -3.41
CA LYS A 19 -26.93 5.90 -2.10
C LYS A 19 -25.65 6.67 -1.80
N SER A 20 -25.75 7.79 -1.12
CA SER A 20 -24.57 8.48 -0.57
C SER A 20 -24.22 7.87 0.77
N ILE A 21 -23.01 7.31 0.88
CA ILE A 21 -22.49 6.76 2.14
C ILE A 21 -21.36 7.64 2.67
N VAL A 22 -21.27 7.75 3.99
CA VAL A 22 -20.12 8.38 4.66
C VAL A 22 -19.05 7.31 4.86
N LEU A 23 -17.86 7.56 4.32
CA LEU A 23 -16.71 6.70 4.43
C LEU A 23 -15.64 7.40 5.28
N GLU A 24 -15.27 6.77 6.40
CA GLU A 24 -14.12 7.15 7.21
C GLU A 24 -12.93 6.27 6.83
N SER A 25 -11.85 6.91 6.36
CA SER A 25 -10.60 6.25 5.97
C SER A 25 -9.51 6.53 6.99
N LEU A 26 -8.92 5.48 7.56
CA LEU A 26 -7.84 5.60 8.55
C LEU A 26 -6.46 5.33 7.92
N THR A 27 -5.75 6.44 7.78
CA THR A 27 -4.32 6.67 7.49
C THR A 27 -3.29 6.28 8.55
N PRO A 28 -2.65 5.10 8.65
CA PRO A 28 -1.59 4.91 9.66
C PRO A 28 -0.44 5.93 9.45
N VAL A 29 -0.17 6.72 10.47
CA VAL A 29 0.91 7.72 10.49
C VAL A 29 2.19 7.01 10.86
N LEU A 30 2.96 6.67 9.84
CA LEU A 30 4.26 6.02 10.00
C LEU A 30 5.37 7.07 10.21
N SER A 31 6.33 6.75 11.08
CA SER A 31 7.54 7.55 11.22
C SER A 31 8.33 7.57 9.90
N PRO A 32 9.15 8.60 9.62
CA PRO A 32 9.95 8.66 8.38
C PRO A 32 10.78 7.39 8.12
N LYS A 33 11.37 6.82 9.17
CA LYS A 33 12.15 5.57 9.11
C LYS A 33 11.31 4.35 8.72
N GLU A 34 10.08 4.26 9.24
CA GLU A 34 9.17 3.15 8.93
C GLU A 34 8.60 3.28 7.51
N LYS A 35 8.30 4.51 7.07
CA LYS A 35 7.91 4.81 5.68
C LYS A 35 9.01 4.39 4.71
N GLU A 36 10.26 4.75 4.99
CA GLU A 36 11.39 4.38 4.14
C GLU A 36 11.59 2.86 4.09
N LYS A 37 11.52 2.17 5.25
CA LYS A 37 11.60 0.71 5.32
C LYS A 37 10.52 0.07 4.45
N ARG A 38 9.26 0.50 4.61
CA ARG A 38 8.14 -0.04 3.83
C ARG A 38 8.27 0.25 2.33
N LYS A 39 8.77 1.43 1.96
CA LYS A 39 9.06 1.76 0.55
C LYS A 39 10.11 0.82 -0.04
N LYS A 40 11.24 0.61 0.65
CA LYS A 40 12.30 -0.33 0.23
C LYS A 40 11.79 -1.77 0.11
N ASP A 41 10.91 -2.20 1.02
CA ASP A 41 10.29 -3.53 0.97
C ASP A 41 9.38 -3.70 -0.25
N ILE A 42 8.60 -2.68 -0.59
CA ILE A 42 7.75 -2.66 -1.80
C ILE A 42 8.62 -2.66 -3.05
N GLU A 43 9.63 -1.80 -3.15
CA GLU A 43 10.55 -1.74 -4.29
C GLU A 43 11.25 -3.07 -4.54
N ARG A 44 11.72 -3.74 -3.47
CA ARG A 44 12.31 -5.07 -3.56
C ARG A 44 11.30 -6.11 -4.07
N CYS A 45 10.08 -6.10 -3.55
CA CYS A 45 9.04 -7.02 -3.99
C CYS A 45 8.69 -6.82 -5.48
N LEU A 46 8.56 -5.56 -5.90
CA LEU A 46 8.35 -5.21 -7.31
C LEU A 46 9.50 -5.69 -8.18
N TYR A 47 10.74 -5.44 -7.77
CA TYR A 47 11.92 -5.91 -8.49
C TYR A 47 11.93 -7.42 -8.69
N GLU A 48 11.61 -8.19 -7.64
CA GLU A 48 11.52 -9.66 -7.71
C GLU A 48 10.42 -10.12 -8.68
N VAL A 49 9.25 -9.49 -8.62
CA VAL A 49 8.14 -9.80 -9.52
C VAL A 49 8.55 -9.53 -10.97
N PHE A 50 9.02 -8.33 -11.29
CA PHE A 50 9.42 -7.96 -12.64
C PHE A 50 10.60 -8.80 -13.15
N SER A 51 11.59 -9.10 -12.30
CA SER A 51 12.73 -9.94 -12.66
C SER A 51 12.32 -11.35 -13.04
N LYS A 52 11.29 -11.92 -12.40
CA LYS A 52 10.74 -13.23 -12.79
C LYS A 52 10.12 -13.20 -14.18
N TYR A 53 9.36 -12.15 -14.51
CA TYR A 53 8.75 -12.01 -15.83
C TYR A 53 9.79 -11.80 -16.94
N ILE A 54 10.86 -11.05 -16.68
CA ILE A 54 11.96 -10.91 -17.66
C ILE A 54 12.67 -12.25 -17.86
N ARG A 55 13.01 -12.98 -16.78
CA ARG A 55 13.66 -14.29 -16.88
C ARG A 55 12.80 -15.35 -17.57
N ALA A 56 11.48 -15.28 -17.42
CA ALA A 56 10.55 -16.18 -18.10
C ALA A 56 10.45 -15.87 -19.61
N GLY A 57 10.69 -14.63 -20.02
CA GLY A 57 10.72 -14.22 -21.44
C GLY A 57 11.94 -14.71 -22.22
N ASP A 58 12.99 -15.16 -21.53
CA ASP A 58 14.22 -15.73 -22.12
C ASP A 58 14.15 -17.28 -22.28
N SER A 59 13.01 -17.89 -21.98
CA SER A 59 12.80 -19.31 -22.31
C SER A 59 12.58 -19.45 -23.82
N PRO A 60 13.46 -20.12 -24.58
CA PRO A 60 13.22 -20.36 -25.99
C PRO A 60 11.98 -21.26 -26.11
N ALA A 61 10.96 -20.76 -26.81
CA ALA A 61 9.84 -21.55 -27.28
C ALA A 61 10.32 -22.60 -28.30
#